data_AF-A0A924JDQ7-F1
#
_entry.id   AF-A0A924JDQ7-F1
#
_cell.length_a   1.000
_cell.length_b   1.000
_cell.length_c   1.000
_cell.angle_alpha   90.00
_cell.angle_beta   90.00
_cell.angle_gamma   90.00
#
_symmetry.space_group_name_H-M   'P 1'
#
loop_
_entity.id
_entity.type
_entity.pdbx_description
1 polymer ?
#
loop_
_entity_poly.entity_id
_entity_poly.type
_entity_poly.pdbx_seq_one_letter_code
_entity_poly.pdbx_strand_id
1 'polypeptide(L)' 'MTDSIVAFRMQLKSGFETEYQRRHNELWPELRAALMDAGIVEYRIFLDPDTRSLFAYQRL' A
#
# COMPACT_ATOMS: atom_id res chain seq x y z
N MET A 1 20.02 -10.72 4.74
CA MET A 1 18.83 -9.98 5.18
C MET A 1 17.67 -10.94 5.06
N THR A 2 16.93 -11.17 6.14
CA THR A 2 15.88 -12.20 6.17
C THR A 2 14.71 -11.71 5.31
N ASP A 3 14.43 -12.43 4.21
CA ASP A 3 13.29 -12.19 3.33
C ASP A 3 12.02 -12.30 4.17
N SER A 4 11.47 -11.15 4.56
CA SER A 4 10.39 -11.07 5.55
C SER A 4 9.18 -10.42 4.94
N ILE A 5 8.02 -11.04 5.14
CA ILE A 5 6.73 -10.56 4.65
C ILE A 5 5.97 -10.00 5.83
N VAL A 6 5.52 -8.75 5.70
CA VAL A 6 4.65 -8.09 6.66
C VAL A 6 3.34 -7.77 5.95
N ALA A 7 2.22 -8.15 6.56
CA ALA A 7 0.89 -7.80 6.08
C ALA A 7 0.12 -7.04 7.15
N PHE A 8 -0.71 -6.09 6.71
CA PHE A 8 -1.52 -5.27 7.60
C PHE A 8 -2.83 -4.87 6.93
N ARG A 9 -3.84 -4.55 7.75
CA ARG A 9 -5.15 -4.09 7.31
C ARG A 9 -5.34 -2.62 7.67
N MET A 10 -5.83 -1.85 6.73
CA MET A 10 -6.29 -0.48 6.92
C MET A 10 -7.78 -0.37 6.53
N GLN A 11 -8.39 0.78 6.80
CA GLN A 11 -9.77 1.06 6.47
C GLN A 11 -9.85 2.26 5.54
N LEU A 12 -10.48 2.08 4.37
CA LEU A 12 -10.77 3.18 3.46
C LEU A 12 -12.04 3.92 3.91
N LYS A 13 -12.03 5.25 3.76
CA LYS A 13 -13.20 6.09 3.97
C LYS A 13 -14.20 5.88 2.84
N SER A 14 -15.49 5.85 3.16
CA SER A 14 -16.57 5.69 2.17
C SER A 14 -16.50 6.77 1.08
N GLY A 15 -16.58 6.37 -0.19
CA GLY A 15 -16.62 7.29 -1.34
C GLY A 15 -15.24 7.77 -1.81
N PHE A 16 -14.15 7.23 -1.27
CA PHE A 16 -12.78 7.59 -1.64
C PHE A 16 -12.07 6.51 -2.45
N GLU A 17 -12.76 5.49 -2.95
CA GLU A 17 -12.19 4.36 -3.70
C GLU A 17 -11.41 4.85 -4.94
N THR A 18 -12.07 5.65 -5.78
CA THR A 18 -11.47 6.22 -6.99
C THR A 18 -10.31 7.16 -6.68
N GLU A 19 -10.48 8.04 -5.69
CA GLU A 19 -9.45 9.01 -5.30
C GLU A 19 -8.23 8.32 -4.68
N TYR A 20 -8.44 7.25 -3.89
CA TYR A 20 -7.38 6.45 -3.33
C TYR A 20 -6.53 5.80 -4.42
N GLN A 21 -7.18 5.18 -5.42
CA GLN A 21 -6.48 4.60 -6.56
C GLN A 21 -5.71 5.66 -7.36
N ARG A 22 -6.33 6.81 -7.65
CA ARG A 22 -5.69 7.92 -8.36
C ARG A 22 -4.40 8.39 -7.66
N ARG A 23 -4.45 8.60 -6.34
CA ARG A 23 -3.27 8.99 -5.55
C ARG A 23 -2.16 7.93 -5.53
N HIS A 24 -2.51 6.64 -5.58
CA HIS A 24 -1.52 5.57 -5.63
C HIS A 24 -0.90 5.41 -7.03
N ASN A 25 -1.65 5.72 -8.09
CA ASN A 25 -1.11 5.78 -9.45
C ASN A 25 -0.13 6.97 -9.62
N GLU A 26 -0.40 8.08 -8.94
CA GLU A 26 0.42 9.30 -8.94
C GLU A 26 1.38 9.35 -7.74
N LEU A 27 1.88 8.21 -7.27
CA LEU A 27 2.74 8.14 -6.10
C LEU A 27 3.99 9.02 -6.27
N TRP A 28 4.28 9.85 -5.26
CA TRP A 28 5.42 10.76 -5.29
C TRP A 28 6.75 9.99 -5.38
N PRO A 29 7.69 10.43 -6.24
CA PRO A 29 8.99 9.76 -6.39
C PRO A 29 9.78 9.65 -5.08
N GLU A 30 9.70 10.67 -4.23
CA GLU A 30 10.42 10.73 -2.94
C GLU A 30 9.88 9.70 -1.95
N LEU A 31 8.56 9.45 -1.98
CA LEU A 31 7.93 8.42 -1.15
C LEU A 31 8.34 7.02 -1.63
N ARG A 32 8.42 6.80 -2.94
CA ARG A 32 8.93 5.54 -3.49
C ARG A 32 10.38 5.30 -3.05
N ALA A 33 11.24 6.31 -3.12
CA ALA A 33 12.63 6.22 -2.68
C ALA A 33 12.72 5.89 -1.18
N ALA A 34 11.95 6.60 -0.34
CA ALA A 34 11.94 6.34 1.10
C ALA A 34 11.51 4.90 1.46
N LEU A 35 10.56 4.31 0.72
CA LEU A 35 10.16 2.92 0.91
C LEU A 35 11.29 1.94 0.54
N MET A 36 11.99 2.19 -0.57
CA MET A 36 13.13 1.35 -0.99
C MET A 36 14.31 1.46 -0.02
N ASP A 37 14.61 2.67 0.47
CA ASP A 37 15.67 2.90 1.47
C ASP A 37 15.36 2.24 2.81
N ALA A 38 14.07 2.11 3.16
CA ALA A 38 13.61 1.32 4.30
C ALA A 38 13.69 -0.21 4.09
N GLY A 39 14.19 -0.65 2.93
CA GLY A 39 14.33 -2.05 2.55
C GLY A 39 13.11 -2.65 1.86
N ILE A 40 12.02 -1.91 1.65
CA ILE A 40 10.81 -2.47 1.04
C ILE A 40 11.02 -2.66 -0.46
N VAL A 41 11.11 -3.91 -0.89
CA VAL A 41 11.37 -4.30 -2.29
C VAL A 41 10.09 -4.67 -3.05
N GLU A 42 9.01 -4.97 -2.34
CA GLU A 42 7.70 -5.21 -2.93
C GLU A 42 6.61 -4.69 -1.98
N TYR A 43 5.65 -3.92 -2.50
CA TYR A 43 4.54 -3.39 -1.72
C TYR A 43 3.26 -3.38 -2.57
N ARG A 44 2.20 -4.06 -2.09
CA ARG A 44 0.90 -4.12 -2.78
C ARG A 44 -0.24 -3.88 -1.81
N ILE A 45 -1.29 -3.24 -2.30
CA ILE A 45 -2.52 -2.94 -1.55
C ILE A 45 -3.72 -3.39 -2.37
N PHE A 46 -4.65 -4.09 -1.72
CA PHE A 46 -5.87 -4.64 -2.30
C PHE A 46 -7.08 -4.07 -1.56
N LEU A 47 -8.14 -3.69 -2.29
CA LEU A 47 -9.39 -3.21 -1.72
C LEU A 47 -10.42 -4.34 -1.70
N ASP A 48 -11.03 -4.57 -0.55
CA ASP A 48 -12.31 -5.26 -0.44
C ASP A 48 -13.44 -4.23 -0.56
N PRO A 49 -14.22 -4.23 -1.65
CA PRO A 49 -15.25 -3.21 -1.89
C PRO A 49 -16.45 -3.32 -0.95
N ASP A 50 -16.73 -4.50 -0.40
CA ASP A 50 -17.90 -4.73 0.45
C ASP A 50 -17.68 -4.13 1.85
N THR A 51 -16.46 -4.26 2.37
CA THR A 51 -16.10 -3.78 3.71
C THR A 51 -15.27 -2.49 3.70
N ARG A 52 -14.77 -2.07 2.52
CA ARG A 52 -13.77 -1.01 2.34
C ARG A 52 -12.47 -1.27 3.09
N SER A 53 -12.17 -2.53 3.38
CA SER A 53 -10.90 -2.92 3.98
C SER A 53 -9.79 -2.85 2.93
N LEU A 54 -8.66 -2.28 3.30
CA LEU A 54 -7.45 -2.29 2.49
C LEU A 54 -6.50 -3.34 3.08
N PHE A 55 -6.17 -4.36 2.30
CA PHE A 55 -5.19 -5.37 2.66
C PHE A 55 -3.86 -5.04 2.00
N ALA A 56 -2.85 -4.78 2.82
CA ALA A 56 -1.51 -4.46 2.37
C ALA A 56 -0.57 -5.63 2.70
N TYR A 57 0.37 -5.91 1.80
CA TYR A 57 1.56 -6.68 2.15
C TYR A 57 2.81 -6.02 1.57
N GLN A 58 3.91 -6.14 2.31
CA GLN A 58 5.23 -5.70 1.90
C GLN A 58 6.29 -6.77 2.17
N ARG A 59 7.31 -6.80 1.33
CA ARG A 59 8.50 -7.65 1.50
C ARG A 59 9.73 -6.76 1.67
N LEU A 60 10.53 -7.06 2.70
CA LEU A 60 11.80 -6.39 3.02
C LEU A 60 13.00 -7.18 2.49
#